data_AF-A0A822CHU7-F1
#
_entry.id   AF-A0A822CHU7-F1
#
_cell.length_a   1.000
_cell.length_b   1.000
_cell.length_c   1.000
_cell.angle_alpha   90.00
_cell.angle_beta   90.00
_cell.angle_gamma   90.00
#
_symmetry.space_group_name_H-M   'P 1'
#
loop_
_entity.id
_entity.type
_entity.pdbx_description
1 polymer ?
#
loop_
_entity_poly.entity_id
_entity_poly.type
_entity_poly.pdbx_seq_one_letter_code
_entity_poly.pdbx_strand_id
1 'polypeptide(L)'
;MREIAVTNEMITALLNAMRDEDKYVRWATSEALGKMGKKAPTNEVITALLKTMRDEDENVREAASVAVGKLVKEAPTNEVIIALLNAMRDEDRNVRWAASEAL
;
A
#
# COMPACT_ATOMS: atom_id res chain seq x y z
N MET A 1 -1.18 14.47 20.63
CA MET A 1 -1.85 13.17 20.88
C MET A 1 -3.10 12.97 20.02
N ARG A 2 -4.06 13.92 19.98
CA ARG A 2 -5.31 13.78 19.19
C ARG A 2 -5.11 13.56 17.68
N GLU A 3 -4.17 14.27 17.05
CA GLU A 3 -3.90 14.12 15.60
C GLU A 3 -3.35 12.73 15.23
N ILE A 4 -2.50 12.16 16.08
CA ILE A 4 -1.92 10.82 15.87
C ILE A 4 -3.00 9.74 16.01
N ALA A 5 -3.86 9.85 17.03
CA ALA A 5 -4.98 8.92 17.22
C ALA A 5 -5.94 8.91 16.02
N VAL A 6 -6.32 10.10 15.52
CA VAL A 6 -7.18 10.23 14.33
C VAL A 6 -6.51 9.64 13.09
N THR A 7 -5.20 9.85 12.92
CA THR A 7 -4.45 9.29 11.79
C THR A 7 -4.44 7.76 11.83
N ASN A 8 -4.27 7.16 13.01
CA ASN A 8 -4.29 5.70 13.15
C ASN A 8 -5.68 5.11 12.88
N GLU A 9 -6.74 5.70 13.42
CA GLU A 9 -8.12 5.25 13.13
C GLU A 9 -8.44 5.34 11.64
N MET A 10 -8.00 6.42 10.98
CA MET A 10 -8.16 6.58 9.53
C MET A 10 -7.40 5.50 8.75
N ILE A 11 -6.16 5.19 9.14
CA ILE A 11 -5.38 4.09 8.50
C ILE A 11 -6.11 2.76 8.69
N THR A 12 -6.58 2.45 9.90
CA THR A 12 -7.33 1.21 10.16
C THR A 12 -8.60 1.12 9.31
N ALA A 13 -9.36 2.22 9.18
CA ALA A 13 -10.55 2.25 8.33
C ALA A 13 -10.21 2.00 6.86
N LEU A 14 -9.15 2.63 6.34
CA LEU A 14 -8.67 2.41 4.98
C LEU A 14 -8.21 0.95 4.78
N LEU A 15 -7.44 0.39 5.70
CA LEU A 15 -6.99 -1.01 5.61
C LEU A 15 -8.15 -2.01 5.55
N ASN A 16 -9.26 -1.72 6.24
CA ASN A 16 -10.48 -2.52 6.14
C ASN A 16 -11.15 -2.35 4.77
N ALA A 17 -11.22 -1.13 4.23
CA ALA A 17 -11.81 -0.82 2.93
C ALA A 17 -11.06 -1.45 1.74
N MET A 18 -9.81 -1.86 1.91
CA MET A 18 -9.07 -2.63 0.89
C MET A 18 -9.68 -4.02 0.61
N ARG A 19 -10.63 -4.47 1.43
CA ARG A 19 -11.35 -5.75 1.27
C ARG A 19 -12.80 -5.58 0.83
N ASP A 20 -13.19 -4.37 0.47
CA ASP A 20 -14.56 -4.09 0.01
C ASP A 20 -14.86 -4.86 -1.28
N GLU A 21 -16.12 -5.27 -1.45
CA GLU A 21 -16.57 -5.98 -2.66
C GLU A 21 -16.53 -5.06 -3.89
N ASP A 22 -16.75 -3.75 -3.70
CA ASP A 22 -16.67 -2.76 -4.77
C ASP A 22 -15.20 -2.41 -5.07
N LYS A 23 -14.78 -2.75 -6.30
CA LYS A 23 -13.46 -2.40 -6.81
C LYS A 23 -13.15 -0.91 -6.77
N TYR A 24 -14.14 -0.03 -6.89
CA TYR A 24 -13.93 1.42 -6.84
C TYR A 24 -13.56 1.86 -5.42
N VAL A 25 -14.12 1.20 -4.39
CA VAL A 25 -13.72 1.42 -2.99
C VAL A 25 -12.29 0.95 -2.77
N ARG A 26 -11.93 -0.25 -3.23
CA ARG A 26 -10.55 -0.75 -3.12
C ARG A 26 -9.54 0.15 -3.85
N TRP A 27 -9.87 0.57 -5.07
CA TRP A 27 -9.06 1.51 -5.86
C TRP A 27 -8.86 2.85 -5.12
N ALA A 28 -9.95 3.49 -4.69
CA ALA A 28 -9.90 4.77 -3.99
C ALA A 28 -9.13 4.68 -2.68
N THR A 29 -9.20 3.54 -2.00
CA THR A 29 -8.46 3.25 -0.77
C THR A 29 -6.95 3.22 -1.01
N SER A 30 -6.49 2.51 -2.05
CA SER A 30 -5.08 2.50 -2.44
C SER A 30 -4.58 3.90 -2.80
N GLU A 31 -5.36 4.67 -3.58
CA GLU A 31 -5.04 6.06 -3.89
C GLU A 31 -4.91 6.93 -2.63
N ALA A 32 -5.85 6.79 -1.69
CA ALA A 32 -5.88 7.58 -0.46
C ALA A 32 -4.64 7.30 0.39
N LEU A 33 -4.29 6.02 0.59
CA LEU A 33 -3.08 5.61 1.31
C LEU A 33 -1.81 6.21 0.67
N GLY A 34 -1.70 6.17 -0.66
CA GLY A 34 -0.57 6.79 -1.37
C GLY A 34 -0.50 8.31 -1.22
N LYS A 35 -1.64 8.99 -1.07
CA LYS A 35 -1.74 10.46 -0.89
C LYS A 35 -1.48 10.91 0.56
N MET A 36 -1.48 9.99 1.54
CA MET A 36 -1.19 10.33 2.94
C MET A 36 0.28 10.72 3.19
N GLY A 37 1.19 10.42 2.26
CA GLY A 37 2.61 10.73 2.39
C GLY A 37 3.23 10.12 3.64
N LYS A 38 4.07 10.88 4.35
CA LYS A 38 4.85 10.42 5.53
C LYS A 38 4.05 9.90 6.71
N LYS A 39 2.72 10.05 6.71
CA LYS A 39 1.84 9.58 7.80
C LYS A 39 1.44 8.10 7.65
N ALA A 40 1.58 7.52 6.46
CA ALA A 40 1.14 6.16 6.13
C ALA A 40 2.19 5.07 5.87
N PRO A 41 3.52 5.30 5.74
CA PRO A 41 4.48 4.27 5.35
C PRO A 41 4.84 3.37 6.53
N THR A 42 3.85 2.64 7.05
CA THR A 42 4.02 1.59 8.05
C THR A 42 4.15 0.24 7.35
N ASN A 43 4.76 -0.74 8.02
CA ASN A 43 4.85 -2.10 7.50
C ASN A 43 3.46 -2.69 7.17
N GLU A 44 2.45 -2.38 7.98
CA GLU A 44 1.08 -2.84 7.76
C GLU A 44 0.48 -2.29 6.47
N VAL A 45 0.62 -0.98 6.22
CA VAL A 45 0.13 -0.33 4.99
C VAL A 45 0.85 -0.86 3.77
N ILE A 46 2.18 -0.99 3.82
CA ILE A 46 2.96 -1.52 2.70
C ILE A 46 2.58 -2.98 2.42
N THR A 47 2.46 -3.82 3.46
CA THR A 47 2.04 -5.22 3.30
C THR A 47 0.63 -5.32 2.71
N ALA A 48 -0.29 -4.45 3.13
CA ALA A 48 -1.65 -4.43 2.58
C ALA A 48 -1.67 -4.02 1.10
N LEU A 49 -0.96 -2.95 0.73
CA LEU A 49 -0.83 -2.54 -0.67
C LEU A 49 -0.17 -3.61 -1.55
N LEU A 50 0.88 -4.28 -1.05
CA LEU A 50 1.51 -5.41 -1.75
C LEU A 50 0.53 -6.57 -1.96
N LYS A 51 -0.36 -6.84 -1.00
CA LYS A 51 -1.43 -7.84 -1.19
C LYS A 51 -2.45 -7.39 -2.24
N THR A 52 -2.80 -6.11 -2.27
CA THR A 52 -3.72 -5.52 -3.26
C THR A 52 -3.16 -5.57 -4.70
N MET A 53 -1.87 -5.80 -4.89
CA MET A 53 -1.32 -6.07 -6.23
C MET A 53 -1.75 -7.43 -6.82
N ARG A 54 -2.41 -8.27 -6.01
CA ARG A 54 -3.06 -9.51 -6.46
C ARG A 54 -4.56 -9.34 -6.72
N ASP A 55 -5.06 -8.11 -6.69
CA ASP A 55 -6.48 -7.84 -6.95
C ASP A 55 -6.88 -8.28 -8.36
N GLU A 56 -8.13 -8.70 -8.50
CA GLU A 56 -8.71 -9.09 -9.79
C GLU A 56 -8.81 -7.92 -10.77
N ASP A 57 -9.07 -6.70 -10.28
CA ASP A 57 -9.21 -5.52 -11.12
C ASP A 57 -7.86 -4.83 -11.36
N GLU A 58 -7.57 -4.55 -12.63
CA GLU A 58 -6.30 -3.95 -13.05
C GLU A 58 -6.07 -2.55 -12.49
N ASN A 59 -7.11 -1.72 -12.39
CA ASN A 59 -6.96 -0.36 -11.87
C ASN A 59 -6.63 -0.41 -10.38
N VAL A 60 -7.19 -1.37 -9.65
CA VAL A 60 -6.89 -1.57 -8.23
C VAL A 60 -5.42 -1.99 -8.05
N ARG A 61 -4.90 -2.89 -8.89
CA ARG A 61 -3.49 -3.28 -8.89
C ARG A 61 -2.57 -2.11 -9.20
N GLU A 62 -2.89 -1.32 -10.23
CA GLU A 62 -2.11 -0.14 -10.62
C GLU A 62 -2.07 0.90 -9.50
N ALA A 63 -3.23 1.21 -8.90
CA ALA A 63 -3.31 2.15 -7.79
C ALA A 63 -2.47 1.70 -6.59
N ALA A 64 -2.42 0.40 -6.31
CA ALA A 64 -1.57 -0.15 -5.26
C ALA A 64 -0.07 0.02 -5.57
N SER A 65 0.37 -0.24 -6.81
CA SER A 65 1.76 -0.01 -7.25
C SER A 65 2.17 1.45 -7.09
N VAL A 66 1.36 2.36 -7.62
CA VAL A 66 1.59 3.80 -7.52
C VAL A 66 1.66 4.26 -6.06
N ALA A 67 0.78 3.75 -5.20
CA ALA A 67 0.77 4.09 -3.78
C ALA A 67 2.03 3.61 -3.06
N VAL A 68 2.50 2.38 -3.31
CA VAL A 68 3.77 1.89 -2.74
C VAL A 68 4.93 2.78 -3.18
N GLY A 69 5.07 3.07 -4.48
CA GLY A 69 6.15 3.93 -4.97
C GLY A 69 6.14 5.33 -4.35
N LYS A 70 4.95 5.93 -4.16
CA LYS A 70 4.81 7.22 -3.46
C LYS A 70 5.25 7.14 -2.00
N LEU A 71 4.81 6.11 -1.27
CA LEU A 71 5.12 5.96 0.16
C LEU A 71 6.60 5.70 0.41
N VAL A 72 7.25 4.88 -0.42
CA VAL A 72 8.69 4.61 -0.34
C VAL A 72 9.50 5.87 -0.59
N LYS A 73 9.13 6.65 -1.61
CA LYS A 73 9.79 7.93 -1.92
C LYS A 73 9.68 8.93 -0.76
N GLU A 74 8.55 8.96 -0.06
CA GLU A 74 8.30 9.89 1.04
C GLU A 74 8.97 9.47 2.35
N ALA A 75 9.03 8.17 2.65
CA ALA A 75 9.74 7.65 3.82
C ALA A 75 10.25 6.20 3.61
N PRO A 76 11.50 6.05 3.13
CA PRO A 76 12.11 4.74 2.93
C PRO A 76 12.65 4.18 4.25
N THR A 77 11.76 3.73 5.14
CA THR A 77 12.20 3.11 6.40
C THR A 77 12.78 1.71 6.16
N ASN A 78 13.62 1.23 7.08
CA ASN A 78 14.19 -0.11 6.98
C ASN A 78 13.12 -1.20 6.90
N GLU A 79 12.02 -1.05 7.65
CA GLU A 79 10.90 -1.97 7.64
C GLU A 79 10.23 -2.03 6.26
N VAL A 80 10.04 -0.88 5.61
CA VAL A 80 9.48 -0.78 4.26
C VAL A 80 10.42 -1.44 3.25
N ILE A 81 11.72 -1.15 3.32
CA ILE A 81 12.73 -1.76 2.43
C ILE A 81 12.75 -3.28 2.59
N ILE A 82 12.72 -3.80 3.84
CA ILE A 82 12.69 -5.24 4.10
C ILE A 82 11.41 -5.88 3.52
N ALA A 83 10.25 -5.24 3.66
CA ALA A 83 9.00 -5.73 3.09
C ALA A 83 9.08 -5.84 1.56
N LEU A 84 9.67 -4.85 0.89
CA LEU A 84 9.83 -4.85 -0.57
C LEU A 84 10.86 -5.87 -1.05
N LEU A 85 12.00 -6.01 -0.37
CA LEU A 85 13.00 -7.05 -0.67
C LEU A 85 12.41 -8.46 -0.56
N ASN A 86 11.51 -8.68 0.40
CA ASN A 86 10.77 -9.94 0.50
C ASN A 86 9.78 -10.09 -0.67
N ALA A 87 9.06 -9.03 -1.04
CA ALA A 87 8.11 -9.03 -2.15
C ALA A 87 8.75 -9.23 -3.53
N MET A 88 10.04 -8.89 -3.72
CA MET A 88 10.78 -9.23 -4.93
C MET A 88 10.93 -10.75 -5.15
N ARG A 89 10.71 -11.56 -4.11
CA ARG A 89 10.73 -13.03 -4.16
C ARG A 89 9.34 -13.65 -4.19
N ASP A 90 8.30 -12.84 -4.27
CA ASP A 90 6.91 -13.30 -4.27
C ASP A 90 6.61 -14.17 -5.49
N GLU A 91 5.67 -15.10 -5.39
CA GLU A 91 5.26 -15.96 -6.51
C GLU A 91 4.47 -15.20 -7.57
N ASP A 92 3.78 -14.13 -7.16
CA ASP A 92 3.00 -13.29 -8.06
C ASP A 92 3.90 -12.30 -8.83
N ARG A 93 3.78 -12.28 -10.16
CA ARG A 93 4.59 -11.43 -11.03
C ARG A 93 4.33 -9.93 -10.78
N ASN A 94 3.09 -9.53 -10.51
CA ASN A 94 2.74 -8.13 -10.29
C ASN A 94 3.35 -7.63 -8.99
N VAL A 95 3.32 -8.46 -7.94
CA VAL A 95 3.96 -8.17 -6.65
C VAL A 95 5.47 -8.01 -6.84
N ARG A 96 6.13 -8.94 -7.54
CA ARG A 96 7.58 -8.82 -7.81
C ARG A 96 7.93 -7.58 -8.63
N TRP A 97 7.14 -7.27 -9.65
CA TRP A 97 7.37 -6.12 -10.54
C TRP A 97 7.27 -4.81 -9.76
N ALA A 98 6.19 -4.60 -9.02
CA ALA A 98 6.00 -3.39 -8.23
C ALA A 98 7.03 -3.24 -7.12
N ALA A 99 7.42 -4.34 -6.45
CA ALA A 99 8.49 -4.31 -5.46
C ALA A 99 9.84 -3.90 -6.08
N SER A 100 10.11 -4.32 -7.32
CA SER A 100 11.31 -3.93 -8.07
C SER A 100 11.25 -2.50 -8.58
N GLU A 101 10.06 -1.98 -8.90
CA GLU A 101 9.85 -0.60 -9.34
C GLU A 101 9.95 0.40 -8.17
N ALA A 102 9.55 -0.01 -6.97
CA ALA A 102 9.51 0.84 -5.79
C ALA A 102 10.87 0.98 -5.06
N LEU A 103 11.83 0.07 -5.31
CA LEU A 103 13.18 0.08 -4.73
C LEU A 103 14.19 0.76 -5.64
#